data_AF-A0A1G2EDK4-F1
#
_entry.id   AF-A0A1G2EDK4-F1
#
_cell.length_a   1.000
_cell.length_b   1.000
_cell.length_c   1.000
_cell.angle_alpha   90.00
_cell.angle_beta   90.00
_cell.angle_gamma   90.00
#
_symmetry.space_group_name_H-M   'P 1'
#
loop_
_entity.id
_entity.type
_entity.pdbx_description
1 polymer ?
#
loop_
_entity_poly.entity_id
_entity_poly.type
_entity_poly.pdbx_seq_one_letter_code
_entity_poly.pdbx_strand_id
1 'polypeptide(L)'
;MKKQSSNWYIAATHYLTAGFVAPLLLGFLASFLTSIMPLFTAGIGKVLFGFIFLVLAIWLGTMYSARYLKKTYVITSESKQRIANLATIYFVVLRLIFYMYGFLWAITKIRISGGMITDFLLNILIFVAMGGALFYYLSRKYITEDSAITNQ
;
A
#
# COMPACT_ATOMS: atom_id res chain seq x y z
N MET A 1 -2.51 -17.67 23.15
CA MET A 1 -3.88 -17.76 22.60
C MET A 1 -4.07 -16.66 21.56
N LYS A 2 -4.74 -16.96 20.43
CA LYS A 2 -5.08 -15.95 19.42
C LYS A 2 -6.24 -15.09 19.90
N LYS A 3 -6.26 -13.82 19.49
CA LYS A 3 -7.27 -12.84 19.90
C LYS A 3 -8.44 -12.83 18.90
N GLN A 4 -9.66 -12.80 19.41
CA GLN A 4 -10.83 -12.48 18.60
C GLN A 4 -10.98 -10.96 18.55
N SER A 5 -11.04 -10.40 17.35
CA SER A 5 -11.12 -8.96 17.12
C SER A 5 -12.02 -8.66 15.95
N SER A 6 -12.55 -7.45 15.89
CA SER A 6 -13.37 -7.00 14.77
C SER A 6 -12.56 -6.94 13.46
N ASN A 7 -13.24 -7.22 12.34
CA ASN A 7 -12.62 -7.21 11.01
C ASN A 7 -12.02 -5.84 10.64
N TRP A 8 -12.68 -4.74 11.05
CA TRP A 8 -12.19 -3.39 10.77
C TRP A 8 -10.87 -3.11 11.47
N TYR A 9 -10.69 -3.60 12.69
CA TYR A 9 -9.46 -3.41 13.45
C TYR A 9 -8.30 -4.21 12.85
N ILE A 10 -8.57 -5.45 12.45
CA ILE A 10 -7.59 -6.31 11.77
C ILE A 10 -7.20 -5.69 10.42
N ALA A 11 -8.18 -5.17 9.67
CA ALA A 11 -7.95 -4.48 8.41
C ALA A 11 -7.14 -3.19 8.57
N ALA A 12 -7.43 -2.39 9.59
CA ALA A 12 -6.68 -1.17 9.90
C ALA A 12 -5.23 -1.52 10.26
N THR A 13 -5.02 -2.55 11.08
CA THR A 13 -3.69 -3.05 11.42
C THR A 13 -2.93 -3.51 10.17
N HIS A 14 -3.62 -4.23 9.26
CA HIS A 14 -3.03 -4.68 8.01
C HIS A 14 -2.60 -3.51 7.13
N TYR A 15 -3.50 -2.55 6.92
CA TYR A 15 -3.22 -1.34 6.17
C TYR A 15 -2.06 -0.53 6.79
N LEU A 16 -2.06 -0.32 8.10
CA LEU A 16 -1.00 0.44 8.76
C LEU A 16 0.37 -0.21 8.56
N THR A 17 0.46 -1.54 8.66
CA THR A 17 1.74 -2.23 8.44
C THR A 17 2.12 -2.31 6.96
N ALA A 18 1.23 -2.82 6.12
CA ALA A 18 1.53 -3.16 4.73
C ALA A 18 1.34 -1.98 3.75
N GLY A 19 0.36 -1.12 4.01
CA GLY A 19 -0.03 -0.01 3.15
C GLY A 19 0.58 1.33 3.52
N PHE A 20 1.05 1.48 4.77
CA PHE A 20 1.66 2.72 5.26
C PHE A 20 3.12 2.54 5.69
N VAL A 21 3.39 1.75 6.73
CA VAL A 21 4.75 1.61 7.32
C VAL A 21 5.74 1.01 6.32
N ALA A 22 5.41 -0.11 5.66
CA ALA A 22 6.33 -0.74 4.72
C ALA A 22 6.68 0.17 3.51
N PRO A 23 5.70 0.81 2.83
CA PRO A 23 5.98 1.81 1.80
C PRO A 23 6.78 3.01 2.30
N LEU A 24 6.54 3.48 3.53
CA LEU A 24 7.30 4.58 4.12
C LEU A 24 8.78 4.21 4.31
N LEU A 25 9.05 3.06 4.93
CA LEU A 25 10.42 2.58 5.16
C LEU A 25 11.18 2.34 3.86
N LEU A 26 10.53 1.72 2.87
CA LEU A 26 11.13 1.51 1.56
C LEU A 26 11.25 2.80 0.75
N GLY A 27 10.38 3.78 0.98
CA GLY A 27 10.52 5.13 0.46
C GLY A 27 11.78 5.81 0.98
N PHE A 28 12.05 5.71 2.29
CA PHE A 28 13.31 6.21 2.86
C PHE A 28 14.54 5.53 2.24
N LEU A 29 14.49 4.20 2.08
CA LEU A 29 15.57 3.47 1.42
C LEU A 29 15.74 3.90 -0.05
N ALA A 30 14.64 4.06 -0.78
CA ALA A 30 14.65 4.52 -2.17
C ALA A 30 15.28 5.92 -2.29
N SER A 31 14.91 6.85 -1.40
CA SER A 31 15.49 8.21 -1.35
C SER A 31 16.98 8.20 -1.03
N PHE A 32 17.42 7.31 -0.16
CA PHE A 32 18.85 7.14 0.10
C PHE A 32 19.58 6.61 -1.15
N LEU A 33 19.04 5.58 -1.81
CA LEU A 33 19.64 5.00 -3.01
C LEU A 33 19.72 5.97 -4.19
N THR A 34 18.71 6.80 -4.40
CA THR A 34 18.74 7.82 -5.46
C THR A 34 19.78 8.93 -5.20
N SER A 35 20.15 9.17 -3.93
CA SER A 35 21.20 10.14 -3.58
C SER A 35 22.61 9.66 -3.95
N ILE A 36 22.84 8.34 -3.98
CA ILE A 36 24.15 7.74 -4.27
C ILE A 36 24.25 7.16 -5.69
N MET A 37 23.12 6.95 -6.38
CA MET A 37 23.07 6.39 -7.74
C MET A 37 22.33 7.34 -8.70
N PRO A 38 23.03 8.24 -9.41
CA PRO A 38 22.42 9.28 -10.25
C PRO A 38 21.56 8.75 -11.41
N LEU A 39 21.82 7.51 -11.86
CA LEU A 39 21.09 6.83 -12.95
C LEU A 39 19.57 6.71 -12.70
N PHE A 40 19.12 6.78 -11.45
CA PHE A 40 17.70 6.66 -11.08
C PHE A 40 16.99 8.01 -10.90
N THR A 41 17.64 9.13 -11.16
CA THR A 41 17.09 10.46 -10.81
C THR A 41 16.27 11.12 -11.91
N ALA A 42 16.38 10.68 -13.18
CA ALA A 42 15.73 11.33 -14.32
C ALA A 42 15.03 10.37 -15.29
N GLY A 43 14.06 10.92 -16.03
CA GLY A 43 13.36 10.24 -17.13
C GLY A 43 12.64 8.96 -16.71
N ILE A 44 12.63 7.98 -17.62
CA ILE A 44 11.93 6.69 -17.41
C ILE A 44 12.54 5.86 -16.27
N GLY A 45 13.84 6.03 -16.00
CA GLY A 45 14.54 5.35 -14.91
C GLY A 45 13.93 5.67 -13.55
N LYS A 46 13.58 6.94 -13.30
CA LYS A 46 12.92 7.37 -12.05
C LYS A 46 11.55 6.71 -11.86
N VAL A 47 10.75 6.64 -12.92
CA VAL A 47 9.40 6.07 -12.87
C VAL A 47 9.47 4.55 -12.62
N LEU A 48 10.32 3.85 -13.35
CA LEU A 48 10.54 2.41 -13.18
C LEU A 48 11.07 2.09 -11.78
N PHE A 49 12.05 2.87 -11.30
CA PHE A 49 12.60 2.70 -9.96
C PHE A 49 11.51 2.89 -8.88
N GLY A 50 10.72 3.96 -8.97
CA GLY A 50 9.61 4.19 -8.05
C GLY A 50 8.56 3.08 -8.08
N PHE A 51 8.26 2.54 -9.27
CA PHE A 51 7.33 1.43 -9.43
C PHE A 51 7.86 0.13 -8.81
N ILE A 52 9.13 -0.21 -9.03
CA ILE A 52 9.77 -1.39 -8.43
C ILE A 52 9.69 -1.32 -6.90
N PHE A 53 10.03 -0.18 -6.32
CA PHE A 53 9.94 0.02 -4.86
C PHE A 53 8.51 -0.05 -4.34
N LEU A 54 7.53 0.47 -5.09
CA LEU A 54 6.12 0.32 -4.75
C LEU A 54 5.71 -1.15 -4.69
N VAL A 55 6.02 -1.92 -5.74
CA VAL A 55 5.68 -3.35 -5.83
C VAL A 55 6.34 -4.13 -4.69
N LEU A 56 7.64 -3.92 -4.46
CA LEU A 56 8.37 -4.56 -3.37
C LEU A 56 7.79 -4.20 -2.00
N ALA A 57 7.40 -2.93 -1.79
CA ALA A 57 6.85 -2.49 -0.53
C ALA A 57 5.50 -3.10 -0.21
N ILE A 58 4.59 -3.10 -1.18
CA ILE A 58 3.29 -3.73 -1.04
C ILE A 58 3.48 -5.24 -0.84
N TRP A 59 4.38 -5.87 -1.59
CA TRP A 59 4.59 -7.31 -1.49
C TRP A 59 5.17 -7.76 -0.15
N LEU A 60 6.30 -7.18 0.27
CA LEU A 60 6.93 -7.51 1.54
C LEU A 60 6.04 -7.10 2.72
N GLY A 61 5.42 -5.93 2.64
CA GLY A 61 4.51 -5.42 3.66
C GLY A 61 3.29 -6.32 3.86
N THR A 62 2.61 -6.70 2.78
CA THR A 62 1.43 -7.59 2.86
C THR A 62 1.80 -8.98 3.37
N MET A 63 2.93 -9.54 2.91
CA MET A 63 3.42 -10.84 3.36
C MET A 63 3.79 -10.84 4.85
N TYR A 64 4.53 -9.84 5.30
CA TYR A 64 4.89 -9.68 6.71
C TYR A 64 3.64 -9.48 7.59
N SER A 65 2.77 -8.55 7.19
CA SER A 65 1.56 -8.23 7.94
C SER A 65 0.63 -9.44 8.02
N ALA A 66 0.40 -10.17 6.93
CA ALA A 66 -0.42 -11.37 6.95
C ALA A 66 0.11 -12.46 7.89
N ARG A 67 1.44 -12.65 7.94
CA ARG A 67 2.09 -13.56 8.91
C ARG A 67 1.87 -13.10 10.35
N TYR A 68 1.97 -11.80 10.62
CA TYR A 68 1.69 -11.24 11.94
C TYR A 68 0.23 -11.43 12.34
N LEU A 69 -0.71 -11.16 11.43
CA LEU A 69 -2.15 -11.34 11.67
C LEU A 69 -2.49 -12.80 11.96
N LYS A 70 -1.94 -13.74 11.17
CA LYS A 70 -2.14 -15.19 11.38
C LYS A 70 -1.69 -15.65 12.76
N LYS A 71 -0.62 -15.07 13.31
CA LYS A 71 -0.11 -15.39 14.66
C LYS A 71 -0.94 -14.75 15.76
N THR A 72 -1.61 -13.62 15.48
CA THR A 72 -2.20 -12.77 16.52
C THR A 72 -3.71 -12.94 16.62
N TYR A 73 -4.41 -13.12 15.49
CA TYR A 73 -5.88 -13.10 15.42
C TYR A 73 -6.46 -14.40 14.88
N VAL A 74 -7.70 -14.65 15.28
CA VAL A 74 -8.56 -15.68 14.68
C VAL A 74 -9.20 -15.10 13.42
N ILE A 75 -9.02 -15.75 12.27
CA ILE A 75 -9.54 -15.32 10.97
C ILE A 75 -10.35 -16.45 10.35
N THR A 76 -11.65 -16.22 10.14
CA THR A 76 -12.57 -17.11 9.42
C THR A 76 -12.56 -16.84 7.92
N SER A 77 -13.06 -17.78 7.12
CA SER A 77 -13.22 -17.64 5.66
C SER A 77 -14.01 -16.39 5.27
N GLU A 78 -15.13 -16.12 5.95
CA GLU A 78 -15.94 -14.93 5.70
C GLU A 78 -15.19 -13.63 6.07
N SER A 79 -14.48 -13.64 7.21
CA SER A 79 -13.73 -12.47 7.67
C SER A 79 -12.57 -12.11 6.74
N LYS A 80 -11.90 -13.12 6.15
CA LYS A 80 -10.75 -12.92 5.26
C LYS A 80 -11.05 -11.95 4.12
N GLN A 81 -12.16 -12.18 3.41
CA GLN A 81 -12.54 -11.33 2.27
C GLN A 81 -12.88 -9.90 2.75
N ARG A 82 -13.62 -9.79 3.86
CA ARG A 82 -13.99 -8.49 4.44
C ARG A 82 -12.76 -7.69 4.88
N ILE A 83 -11.78 -8.34 5.52
CA ILE A 83 -10.53 -7.70 5.97
C ILE A 83 -9.74 -7.18 4.77
N ALA A 84 -9.57 -7.98 3.71
CA ALA A 84 -8.87 -7.56 2.51
C ALA A 84 -9.55 -6.36 1.83
N ASN A 85 -10.88 -6.38 1.70
CA ASN A 85 -11.64 -5.27 1.12
C ASN A 85 -11.48 -3.99 1.94
N LEU A 86 -11.66 -4.06 3.26
CA LEU A 86 -11.53 -2.90 4.16
C LEU A 86 -10.11 -2.32 4.12
N ALA A 87 -9.08 -3.17 4.15
CA ALA A 87 -7.70 -2.72 4.10
C ALA A 87 -7.38 -2.04 2.76
N THR A 88 -7.90 -2.54 1.64
CA THR A 88 -7.78 -1.90 0.33
C THR A 88 -8.50 -0.56 0.28
N ILE A 89 -9.71 -0.47 0.86
CA ILE A 89 -10.44 0.81 0.94
C ILE A 89 -9.61 1.84 1.71
N TYR A 90 -9.04 1.46 2.87
CA TYR A 90 -8.14 2.34 3.61
C TYR A 90 -6.94 2.77 2.78
N PHE A 91 -6.33 1.84 2.05
CA PHE A 91 -5.21 2.12 1.16
C PHE A 91 -5.56 3.15 0.09
N VAL A 92 -6.65 2.93 -0.66
CA VAL A 92 -7.07 3.80 -1.77
C VAL A 92 -7.48 5.17 -1.26
N VAL A 93 -8.34 5.24 -0.24
CA VAL A 93 -8.85 6.51 0.30
C VAL A 93 -7.72 7.36 0.85
N LEU A 94 -6.84 6.81 1.67
CA LEU A 94 -5.77 7.58 2.29
C LEU A 94 -4.72 8.04 1.27
N ARG A 95 -4.40 7.21 0.26
CA ARG A 95 -3.52 7.67 -0.82
C ARG A 95 -4.17 8.76 -1.67
N LEU A 96 -5.45 8.63 -1.99
CA LEU A 96 -6.16 9.64 -2.77
C LEU A 96 -6.20 10.98 -2.03
N ILE A 97 -6.48 10.99 -0.73
CA ILE A 97 -6.39 12.18 0.13
C ILE A 97 -4.98 12.78 0.07
N PHE A 98 -3.94 11.96 0.20
CA PHE A 98 -2.55 12.44 0.19
C PHE A 98 -2.15 13.07 -1.16
N TYR A 99 -2.48 12.42 -2.28
CA TYR A 99 -2.20 12.97 -3.61
C TYR A 99 -3.02 14.23 -3.90
N MET A 100 -4.30 14.26 -3.52
CA MET A 100 -5.13 15.46 -3.67
C MET A 100 -4.57 16.63 -2.87
N TYR A 101 -4.19 16.40 -1.61
CA TYR A 101 -3.57 17.44 -0.79
C TYR A 101 -2.27 17.96 -1.41
N GLY A 102 -1.39 17.06 -1.88
CA GLY A 102 -0.14 17.44 -2.54
C GLY A 102 -0.36 18.27 -3.82
N PHE A 103 -1.39 17.92 -4.61
CA PHE A 103 -1.76 18.67 -5.80
C PHE A 103 -2.32 20.06 -5.47
N LEU A 104 -3.25 20.15 -4.51
CA LEU A 104 -3.81 21.43 -4.04
C LEU A 104 -2.71 22.35 -3.49
N TRP A 105 -1.74 21.78 -2.77
CA TRP A 105 -0.57 22.52 -2.30
C TRP A 105 0.34 23.01 -3.44
N ALA A 106 0.51 22.22 -4.50
CA ALA A 106 1.32 22.63 -5.65
C ALA A 106 0.69 23.81 -6.42
N ILE A 107 -0.63 23.77 -6.68
CA ILE A 107 -1.32 24.81 -7.45
C ILE A 107 -1.44 26.14 -6.70
N THR A 108 -1.37 26.14 -5.36
CA THR A 108 -1.37 27.37 -4.56
C THR A 108 -0.02 28.10 -4.58
N LYS A 109 1.07 27.40 -4.91
CA LYS A 109 2.43 27.95 -4.90
C LYS A 109 2.99 28.24 -6.30
N ILE A 110 2.49 27.57 -7.33
CA ILE A 110 3.06 27.56 -8.67
C ILE A 110 1.94 27.76 -9.69
N ARG A 111 2.21 28.49 -10.77
CA ARG A 111 1.28 28.62 -11.90
C ARG A 111 1.06 27.24 -12.54
N ILE A 112 -0.20 26.84 -12.68
CA ILE A 112 -0.58 25.55 -13.25
C ILE A 112 -0.02 25.42 -14.67
N SER A 113 0.70 24.34 -14.94
CA SER A 113 1.14 23.94 -16.27
C SER A 113 0.47 22.62 -16.66
N GLY A 114 0.33 22.37 -17.97
CA GLY A 114 -0.26 21.12 -18.47
C GLY A 114 0.46 19.87 -17.94
N GLY A 115 1.80 19.92 -17.85
CA GLY A 115 2.61 18.82 -17.32
C GLY A 115 2.28 18.44 -15.87
N MET A 116 1.91 19.42 -15.03
CA MET A 116 1.53 19.15 -13.63
C MET A 116 0.23 18.32 -13.54
N ILE A 117 -0.73 18.57 -14.44
CA ILE A 117 -1.99 17.82 -14.48
C ILE A 117 -1.72 16.39 -14.95
N THR A 118 -0.91 16.22 -16.00
CA THR A 118 -0.54 14.89 -16.52
C THR A 118 0.19 14.07 -15.47
N ASP A 119 1.16 14.67 -14.77
CA ASP A 119 1.90 14.02 -13.69
C ASP A 119 0.97 13.61 -12.55
N PHE A 120 0.04 14.49 -12.15
CA PHE A 120 -0.95 14.17 -11.13
C PHE A 120 -1.82 12.96 -11.50
N LEU A 121 -2.35 12.95 -12.72
CA LEU A 121 -3.18 11.84 -13.22
C LEU A 121 -2.39 10.53 -13.32
N LEU A 122 -1.15 10.58 -13.81
CA LEU A 122 -0.27 9.41 -13.86
C LEU A 122 0.04 8.87 -12.46
N ASN A 123 0.28 9.76 -11.48
CA ASN A 123 0.50 9.35 -10.11
C ASN A 123 -0.74 8.68 -9.50
N ILE A 124 -1.94 9.20 -9.74
CA ILE A 124 -3.18 8.53 -9.31
C ILE A 124 -3.30 7.16 -9.94
N LEU A 125 -3.12 7.05 -11.26
CA LEU A 125 -3.25 5.79 -11.98
C LEU A 125 -2.29 4.72 -11.42
N ILE A 126 -1.01 5.05 -11.28
CA ILE A 126 0.03 4.11 -10.85
C ILE A 126 -0.08 3.81 -9.35
N PHE A 127 -0.10 4.84 -8.51
CA PHE A 127 0.07 4.66 -7.07
C PHE A 127 -1.23 4.43 -6.31
N VAL A 128 -2.38 4.81 -6.87
CA VAL A 128 -3.70 4.58 -6.26
C VAL A 128 -4.39 3.40 -6.93
N ALA A 129 -4.60 3.44 -8.26
CA ALA A 129 -5.36 2.40 -8.94
C ALA A 129 -4.56 1.08 -9.06
N MET A 130 -3.38 1.11 -9.70
CA MET A 130 -2.55 -0.10 -9.83
C MET A 130 -2.02 -0.57 -8.47
N GLY A 131 -1.54 0.36 -7.64
CA GLY A 131 -1.11 0.07 -6.27
C GLY A 131 -2.22 -0.57 -5.43
N GLY A 132 -3.45 -0.04 -5.50
CA GLY A 132 -4.61 -0.58 -4.79
C GLY A 132 -5.03 -1.96 -5.29
N ALA A 133 -5.01 -2.17 -6.62
CA ALA A 133 -5.29 -3.47 -7.21
C ALA A 133 -4.26 -4.53 -6.78
N LEU A 134 -2.96 -4.16 -6.79
CA LEU A 134 -1.88 -5.02 -6.32
C LEU A 134 -2.02 -5.33 -4.82
N PHE A 135 -2.28 -4.29 -4.00
CA PHE A 135 -2.49 -4.45 -2.57
C PHE A 135 -3.65 -5.42 -2.28
N TYR A 136 -4.79 -5.23 -2.93
CA TYR A 136 -5.94 -6.11 -2.82
C TYR A 136 -5.61 -7.56 -3.19
N TYR A 137 -4.96 -7.76 -4.34
CA TYR A 137 -4.57 -9.09 -4.81
C TYR A 137 -3.66 -9.80 -3.81
N LEU A 138 -2.63 -9.11 -3.30
CA LEU A 138 -1.69 -9.69 -2.35
C LEU A 138 -2.31 -9.90 -0.98
N SER A 139 -3.17 -8.99 -0.50
CA SER A 139 -3.93 -9.19 0.75
C SER A 139 -4.81 -10.42 0.66
N ARG A 140 -5.54 -10.64 -0.44
CA ARG A 140 -6.34 -11.87 -0.64
C ARG A 140 -5.49 -13.13 -0.70
N LYS A 141 -4.31 -13.05 -1.32
CA LYS A 141 -3.37 -14.16 -1.47
C LYS A 141 -2.74 -14.56 -0.13
N TYR A 142 -2.31 -13.60 0.68
CA TYR A 142 -1.50 -13.86 1.87
C TYR A 142 -2.29 -13.96 3.18
N ILE A 143 -3.43 -13.25 3.31
CA ILE A 143 -4.30 -13.43 4.48
C ILE A 143 -4.90 -14.84 4.39
N THR A 144 -4.58 -15.67 5.39
CA THR A 144 -5.00 -17.06 5.45
C THR A 144 -5.90 -17.29 6.64
N GLU A 145 -6.79 -18.26 6.49
CA GLU A 145 -7.71 -18.70 7.53
C GLU A 145 -6.94 -19.42 8.63
N ASP A 146 -7.57 -19.47 9.80
CA ASP A 146 -7.04 -20.24 10.90
C ASP A 146 -7.32 -21.73 10.70
N SER A 147 -6.25 -22.53 10.57
CA SER A 147 -6.33 -23.97 10.31
C SER A 147 -7.03 -24.76 11.43
N ALA A 148 -7.12 -24.19 12.64
CA ALA A 148 -7.85 -24.79 13.76
C ALA A 148 -9.38 -24.77 13.56
N ILE A 149 -9.89 -23.87 12.71
CA ILE A 149 -11.33 -23.73 12.43
C ILE A 149 -11.72 -24.50 11.16
N THR A 150 -10.78 -24.70 10.24
CA THR A 150 -11.02 -25.42 8.97
C THR A 150 -11.23 -26.93 9.14
N ASN A 151 -10.89 -27.49 10.31
CA ASN A 151 -10.99 -28.92 10.62
C ASN A 151 -12.19 -29.27 11.53
N GLN A 152 -13.14 -28.33 11.70
CA GLN A 152 -14.43 -28.55 12.36
C GLN A 152 -15.54 -28.53 11.31
#